data_AF-A0A7J2H7B6-F1
#
_entry.id   AF-A0A7J2H7B6-F1
#
_cell.length_a   1.000
_cell.length_b   1.000
_cell.length_c   1.000
_cell.angle_alpha   90.00
_cell.angle_beta   90.00
_cell.angle_gamma   90.00
#
_symmetry.space_group_name_H-M   'P 1'
#
loop_
_entity.id
_entity.type
_entity.pdbx_description
1 polymer ?
#
loop_
_entity_poly.entity_id
_entity_poly.type
_entity_poly.pdbx_seq_one_letter_code
_entity_poly.pdbx_strand_id
1 'polypeptide(L)' 'VGHAHIDLSWLWTRSETILDIVPRTFWNAVRLAEKHGIKFSQSSAQLYKWVEEYYPDLFEKIEKLVAR' A
#
# COMPACT_ATOMS: atom_id res chain seq x y z
N VAL A 1 -11.46 -1.58 11.06
CA VAL A 1 -10.17 -1.23 10.40
C VAL A 1 -10.12 -2.01 9.11
N GLY A 2 -9.90 -1.35 7.98
CA GLY A 2 -9.76 -2.01 6.67
C GLY A 2 -8.41 -2.72 6.57
N HIS A 3 -8.37 -3.82 5.83
CA HIS A 3 -7.16 -4.62 5.63
C HIS A 3 -7.15 -5.24 4.24
N ALA A 4 -5.97 -5.40 3.65
CA ALA A 4 -5.76 -6.18 2.43
C ALA A 4 -4.55 -7.11 2.63
N HIS A 5 -4.84 -8.40 2.66
CA HIS A 5 -3.80 -9.43 2.60
C HIS A 5 -3.28 -9.53 1.15
N ILE A 6 -1.96 -9.49 0.99
CA ILE A 6 -1.31 -9.60 -0.33
C ILE A 6 -0.17 -10.61 -0.18
N ASP A 7 -0.27 -11.71 -0.91
CA ASP A 7 0.85 -12.64 -1.03
C ASP A 7 1.93 -12.03 -1.91
N LEU A 8 3.18 -12.05 -1.43
CA LEU A 8 4.31 -11.40 -2.11
C LEU A 8 4.58 -12.02 -3.49
N SER A 9 4.41 -13.34 -3.60
CA SER A 9 4.44 -14.12 -4.84
C SER A 9 3.70 -15.43 -4.58
N TRP A 10 2.63 -15.68 -5.34
CA TRP A 10 1.88 -16.93 -5.26
C TRP A 10 1.39 -17.34 -6.65
N LEU A 11 0.18 -16.95 -7.04
CA LEU A 11 -0.36 -17.18 -8.39
C LEU A 11 0.03 -16.08 -9.40
N TRP A 12 0.80 -15.10 -8.95
CA TRP A 12 1.43 -14.05 -9.74
C TRP A 12 2.87 -13.85 -9.31
N THR A 13 3.66 -13.28 -10.19
CA THR A 13 5.07 -12.98 -9.98
C THR A 13 5.26 -11.81 -9.01
N ARG A 14 6.45 -11.72 -8.42
CA ARG A 14 6.88 -10.56 -7.63
C ARG A 14 6.69 -9.24 -8.40
N SER A 15 7.00 -9.23 -9.70
CA SER A 15 6.89 -8.03 -10.53
C SER A 15 5.44 -7.57 -10.64
N GLU A 16 4.49 -8.48 -10.77
CA GLU A 16 3.05 -8.14 -10.77
C GLU A 16 2.61 -7.60 -9.39
N THR A 17 3.10 -8.16 -8.28
CA THR A 17 2.83 -7.59 -6.96
C THR A 17 3.27 -6.12 -6.89
N ILE A 18 4.50 -5.84 -7.33
CA ILE A 18 5.10 -4.50 -7.26
C ILE A 18 4.42 -3.55 -8.24
N LEU A 19 4.26 -3.94 -9.50
CA LEU A 19 3.85 -3.05 -10.59
C LEU A 19 2.34 -2.84 -10.66
N ASP A 20 1.55 -3.81 -10.19
CA ASP A 20 0.11 -3.83 -10.40
C ASP A 20 -0.71 -3.86 -9.10
N ILE A 21 -0.39 -4.77 -8.17
CA ILE A 21 -1.27 -5.04 -7.02
C ILE A 21 -1.08 -3.99 -5.93
N VAL A 22 0.17 -3.77 -5.52
CA VAL A 22 0.54 -2.82 -4.46
C VAL A 22 0.10 -1.40 -4.78
N PRO A 23 0.47 -0.78 -5.93
CA PRO A 23 0.14 0.61 -6.19
C PRO A 23 -1.38 0.81 -6.24
N ARG A 24 -2.14 -0.08 -6.90
CA ARG A 24 -3.61 0.04 -6.95
C ARG A 24 -4.26 -0.07 -5.58
N THR A 25 -3.78 -0.96 -4.73
CA THR A 25 -4.35 -1.15 -3.38
C THR A 25 -4.06 0.06 -2.50
N PHE A 26 -2.80 0.50 -2.44
CA PHE A 26 -2.38 1.56 -1.52
C PHE A 26 -2.89 2.93 -1.96
N TRP A 27 -2.91 3.26 -3.27
CA TRP A 27 -3.53 4.51 -3.75
C TRP A 27 -5.01 4.60 -3.39
N ASN A 28 -5.74 3.49 -3.50
CA ASN A 28 -7.14 3.45 -3.11
C ASN A 28 -7.30 3.61 -1.59
N ALA A 29 -6.48 2.94 -0.79
CA ALA A 29 -6.51 3.08 0.67
C ALA A 29 -6.23 4.52 1.11
N VAL A 30 -5.21 5.18 0.54
CA VAL A 30 -4.88 6.60 0.79
C VAL A 30 -6.06 7.49 0.45
N ARG A 31 -6.61 7.36 -0.78
CA ARG A 31 -7.76 8.16 -1.22
C ARG A 31 -8.98 8.00 -0.30
N LEU A 32 -9.25 6.78 0.13
CA LEU A 32 -10.37 6.50 1.03
C LEU A 32 -10.11 7.05 2.44
N ALA A 33 -8.88 6.97 2.95
CA ALA A 33 -8.49 7.55 4.24
C ALA A 33 -8.63 9.08 4.22
N GLU A 34 -8.16 9.74 3.16
CA GLU A 34 -8.27 11.20 2.99
C GLU A 34 -9.73 11.66 2.88
N LYS A 35 -10.55 10.94 2.09
CA LYS A 35 -11.94 11.35 1.81
C LYS A 35 -12.93 10.96 2.90
N HIS A 36 -12.72 9.83 3.56
CA HIS A 36 -13.72 9.22 4.45
C HIS A 36 -13.18 8.93 5.86
N GLY A 37 -11.92 9.24 6.16
CA GLY A 37 -11.35 9.03 7.50
C GLY A 37 -11.23 7.56 7.90
N ILE A 38 -11.22 6.63 6.93
CA ILE A 38 -11.09 5.21 7.25
C ILE A 38 -9.68 4.88 7.75
N LYS A 39 -9.57 3.93 8.68
CA LYS A 39 -8.30 3.37 9.14
C LYS A 39 -7.98 2.10 8.35
N PHE A 40 -6.78 2.03 7.78
CA PHE A 40 -6.27 0.88 7.04
C PHE A 40 -5.06 0.28 7.77
N SER A 41 -4.94 -1.05 7.78
CA SER A 41 -3.81 -1.78 8.35
C SER A 41 -3.25 -2.74 7.31
N GLN A 42 -1.92 -2.86 7.27
CA GLN A 42 -1.21 -3.78 6.39
C GLN A 42 -0.14 -4.53 7.19
N SER A 43 -0.03 -5.84 6.94
CA SER A 43 0.73 -6.80 7.77
C SER A 43 2.19 -7.02 7.34
N SER A 44 2.59 -6.53 6.18
CA SER A 44 3.82 -6.89 5.48
C SER A 44 4.73 -5.68 5.27
N ALA A 45 5.76 -5.55 6.09
CA ALA A 45 6.81 -4.53 5.94
C ALA A 45 7.47 -4.55 4.54
N GLN A 46 7.54 -5.72 3.89
CA GLN A 46 8.11 -5.85 2.55
C GLN A 46 7.34 -5.06 1.48
N LEU A 47 6.02 -4.91 1.62
CA LEU A 47 5.24 -4.10 0.68
C LEU A 47 5.59 -2.62 0.82
N TYR A 48 5.72 -2.12 2.06
CA TYR A 48 6.15 -0.74 2.31
C TYR A 48 7.54 -0.47 1.73
N LYS A 49 8.48 -1.41 1.87
CA LYS A 49 9.81 -1.28 1.27
C LYS A 49 9.74 -1.13 -0.26
N TRP A 50 8.89 -1.89 -0.94
CA TRP A 50 8.72 -1.73 -2.39
C TRP A 50 7.99 -0.43 -2.75
N VAL A 51 7.04 0.03 -1.93
CA VAL A 51 6.39 1.32 -2.14
C VAL A 51 7.41 2.46 -2.02
N GLU A 52 8.27 2.43 -1.01
CA GLU A 52 9.36 3.41 -0.82
C GLU A 52 10.33 3.42 -2.03
N GLU A 53 10.72 2.23 -2.51
CA GLU A 53 11.68 2.08 -3.62
C GLU A 53 11.10 2.49 -4.99
N TYR A 54 9.88 2.05 -5.31
CA TYR A 54 9.32 2.20 -6.67
C TYR A 54 8.24 3.29 -6.79
N TYR A 55 7.64 3.73 -5.68
CA TYR A 55 6.54 4.71 -5.65
C TYR A 55 6.74 5.76 -4.52
N PRO A 56 7.84 6.53 -4.53
CA PRO A 56 8.17 7.45 -3.43
C PRO A 56 7.06 8.47 -3.12
N ASP A 57 6.37 8.99 -4.14
CA ASP A 57 5.24 9.92 -3.96
C ASP A 57 4.07 9.31 -3.17
N LEU A 58 3.82 8.00 -3.37
CA LEU A 58 2.82 7.26 -2.64
C LEU A 58 3.29 7.01 -1.20
N PHE A 59 4.57 6.68 -1.02
CA PHE A 59 5.15 6.48 0.30
C PHE A 59 5.04 7.74 1.17
N GLU A 60 5.39 8.92 0.63
CA GLU A 60 5.27 10.20 1.33
C GLU A 60 3.84 10.48 1.81
N LYS A 61 2.83 10.14 0.99
CA LYS A 61 1.42 10.27 1.37
C LYS A 61 1.04 9.33 2.51
N ILE A 62 1.54 8.10 2.49
CA ILE A 62 1.32 7.13 3.55
C ILE A 62 1.94 7.62 4.85
N GLU A 63 3.19 8.11 4.84
CA GLU A 63 3.86 8.65 6.03
C GLU A 63 3.07 9.80 6.66
N LYS A 64 2.56 10.73 5.85
CA LYS A 64 1.70 11.83 6.32
C LYS A 64 0.41 11.34 6.98
N LEU A 65 -0.16 10.24 6.50
CA LEU A 65 -1.36 9.64 7.09
C LEU A 65 -1.07 8.86 8.37
N VAL A 66 0.10 8.22 8.48
CA VAL A 66 0.52 7.45 9.67
C VAL A 66 0.95 8.36 10.81
N ALA A 67 1.56 9.51 10.51
CA ALA A 67 2.00 10.48 11.50
C ALA A 67 0.86 11.28 12.17
N ARG A 68 -0.38 11.15 11.68
CA ARG A 68 -1.59 11.78 12.23
C ARG A 68 -2.21 10.96 13.35
#